data_AF-A0A327RW70-F1
#
_entry.id   AF-A0A327RW70-F1
#
_cell.length_a   1.000
_cell.length_b   1.000
_cell.length_c   1.000
_cell.angle_alpha   90.00
_cell.angle_beta   90.00
_cell.angle_gamma   90.00
#
_symmetry.space_group_name_H-M   'P 1'
#
loop_
_entity.id
_entity.type
_entity.pdbx_description
1 polymer ?
#
loop_
_entity_poly.entity_id
_entity_poly.type
_entity_poly.pdbx_seq_one_letter_code
_entity_poly.pdbx_strand_id
1 'polypeptide(L)'
;MLKYLVTLLFLILTVQFAPVQAKQAVRAQSVRVKEKLLRIDSSNVKLRSFDAQKLKAYSQQTDFNYDQIAPVDDSLWNQFWAWFWRQLTGITRVNYSANFFRYVVISAFIALVVFVVFKLTGVDFKLFMGKSKSIVIPYAESSDNIHEIDFSTEIDQAIQSANYRLAVRLMYLLSLKKLNSKDLINWQPEKTNQTYIREIADPQKREQFSLLTTQFEYIWYGEFFIDQENFKQVKNSYDQFNTGML
;
A
#
# COMPACT_ATOMS: atom_id res chain seq x y z
N MET A 1 -74.60 17.37 6.12
CA MET A 1 -73.93 18.00 7.28
C MET A 1 -73.60 16.96 8.37
N LEU A 2 -72.85 15.91 8.02
CA LEU A 2 -72.40 14.89 9.00
C LEU A 2 -70.90 14.57 8.85
N LYS A 3 -70.25 15.06 7.78
CA LYS A 3 -68.80 14.93 7.58
C LYS A 3 -67.97 16.03 8.26
N TYR A 4 -68.56 17.19 8.55
CA TYR A 4 -67.89 18.28 9.26
C TYR A 4 -68.05 18.21 10.80
N LEU A 5 -68.92 17.34 11.29
CA LEU A 5 -69.17 17.15 12.72
C LEU A 5 -68.20 16.11 13.33
N VAL A 6 -67.73 15.15 12.52
CA VAL A 6 -66.71 14.16 12.91
C VAL A 6 -65.29 14.76 12.85
N THR A 7 -65.03 15.72 11.96
CA THR A 7 -63.73 16.42 11.89
C THR A 7 -63.57 17.49 12.98
N LEU A 8 -64.65 18.05 13.53
CA LEU A 8 -64.58 18.97 14.67
C LEU A 8 -64.36 18.22 16.00
N LEU A 9 -64.83 16.98 16.11
CA LEU A 9 -64.69 16.15 17.31
C LEU A 9 -63.29 15.52 17.44
N PHE A 10 -62.54 15.40 16.34
CA PHE A 10 -61.15 14.91 16.34
C PHE A 10 -60.10 16.01 16.62
N LEU A 11 -60.47 17.29 16.51
CA LEU A 11 -59.56 18.42 16.75
C LEU A 11 -59.49 18.83 18.24
N ILE A 12 -60.43 18.38 19.07
CA ILE A 12 -60.51 18.76 20.50
C ILE A 12 -59.81 17.71 21.41
N LEU A 13 -59.33 16.58 20.87
CA LEU A 13 -58.74 15.49 21.66
C LEU A 13 -57.19 15.45 21.65
N THR A 14 -56.49 16.45 21.11
CA THR A 14 -55.00 16.45 21.03
C THR A 14 -54.31 17.57 21.78
N VAL A 15 -55.02 18.29 22.67
CA VAL A 15 -54.39 19.28 23.56
C VAL A 15 -54.49 18.82 25.01
N GLN A 16 -53.74 17.77 25.34
CA GLN A 16 -53.26 17.56 26.70
C GLN A 16 -51.79 17.94 26.74
N PHE A 17 -51.53 19.21 27.08
CA PHE A 17 -50.21 19.63 27.53
C PHE A 17 -49.97 18.97 28.90
N ALA A 18 -49.22 17.87 28.91
CA ALA A 18 -48.57 17.43 30.14
C ALA A 18 -47.57 18.53 30.54
N PRO A 19 -47.59 19.05 31.78
CA PRO A 19 -46.57 19.97 32.22
C PRO A 19 -45.23 19.25 32.18
N VAL A 20 -44.31 19.73 31.36
CA VAL A 20 -42.90 19.32 31.42
C VAL A 20 -42.41 19.73 32.80
N GLN A 21 -42.39 18.77 33.73
CA GLN A 21 -41.65 18.94 34.98
C GLN A 21 -40.18 19.08 34.57
N ALA A 22 -39.67 20.31 34.65
CA ALA A 22 -38.25 20.57 34.57
C ALA A 22 -37.57 19.61 35.55
N LYS A 23 -36.75 18.68 35.04
CA LYS A 23 -35.83 17.92 35.89
C LYS A 23 -35.10 18.96 36.72
N GLN A 24 -35.26 18.90 38.04
CA GLN A 24 -34.49 19.71 38.96
C GLN A 24 -33.04 19.64 38.50
N ALA A 25 -32.43 20.80 38.25
CA ALA A 25 -31.02 20.87 37.96
C ALA A 25 -30.32 20.12 39.09
N VAL A 26 -29.70 18.97 38.76
CA VAL A 26 -28.82 18.28 39.69
C VAL A 26 -27.76 19.32 40.02
N ARG A 27 -27.83 19.87 41.23
CA ARG A 27 -26.85 20.83 41.73
C ARG A 27 -25.51 20.13 41.58
N ALA A 28 -24.69 20.60 40.64
CA ALA A 28 -23.35 20.08 40.47
C ALA A 28 -22.66 20.16 41.83
N GLN A 29 -22.47 19.01 42.47
CA GLN A 29 -21.56 18.93 43.60
C GLN A 29 -20.21 19.33 43.05
N SER A 30 -19.73 20.51 43.46
CA SER A 30 -18.37 20.92 43.18
C SER A 30 -17.47 19.91 43.87
N VAL A 31 -16.97 18.95 43.10
CA VAL A 31 -15.86 18.11 43.53
C VAL A 31 -14.73 19.07 43.81
N ARG A 32 -14.44 19.32 45.10
CA ARG A 32 -13.23 20.03 45.50
C ARG A 32 -12.06 19.14 45.09
N VAL A 33 -11.54 19.36 43.88
CA VAL A 33 -10.24 18.84 43.49
C VAL A 33 -9.25 19.46 44.46
N LYS A 34 -8.75 18.65 45.39
CA LYS A 34 -7.67 19.05 46.28
C LYS A 34 -6.47 19.30 45.37
N GLU A 35 -6.15 20.58 45.13
CA GLU A 35 -5.01 20.97 44.31
C GLU A 35 -3.76 20.26 44.84
N LYS A 36 -3.25 19.31 44.05
CA LYS A 36 -1.99 18.66 44.35
C LYS A 36 -0.92 19.72 44.11
N LEU A 37 -0.34 20.26 45.19
CA LEU A 37 0.77 21.21 45.13
C LEU A 37 1.86 20.62 44.23
N LEU A 38 2.05 21.19 43.04
CA LEU A 38 3.10 20.80 42.12
C LEU A 38 4.43 21.30 42.70
N ARG A 39 5.33 20.36 43.00
CA ARG A 39 6.68 20.68 43.45
C ARG A 39 7.47 21.20 42.25
N ILE A 40 7.76 22.50 42.25
CA ILE A 40 8.53 23.15 41.19
C ILE A 40 9.97 22.64 41.26
N ASP A 41 10.47 22.14 40.13
CA ASP A 41 11.87 21.73 40.03
C ASP A 41 12.78 22.93 40.27
N SER A 42 13.58 22.86 41.33
CA SER A 42 14.54 23.89 41.74
C SER A 42 15.96 23.51 41.33
N SER A 43 16.12 22.52 40.45
CA SER A 43 17.42 22.07 39.98
C SER A 43 18.18 23.21 39.29
N ASN A 44 19.42 23.44 39.72
CA ASN A 44 20.26 24.48 39.14
C ASN A 44 20.83 23.95 37.82
N VAL A 45 20.27 24.39 36.70
CA VAL A 45 20.72 23.98 35.37
C VAL A 45 21.99 24.72 35.02
N LYS A 46 23.12 24.01 34.98
CA LYS A 46 24.35 24.54 34.38
C LYS A 46 24.16 24.65 32.87
N LEU A 47 23.97 25.88 32.38
CA LEU A 47 23.97 26.18 30.96
C LEU A 47 25.35 25.85 30.39
N ARG A 48 25.41 24.90 29.45
CA ARG A 48 26.64 24.61 28.70
C ARG A 48 26.85 25.74 27.70
N SER A 49 28.03 26.35 27.70
CA SER A 49 28.43 27.31 26.67
C SER A 49 29.16 26.60 25.53
N PHE A 50 29.11 27.19 24.34
CA PHE A 50 29.91 26.74 23.22
C PHE A 50 31.31 27.33 23.28
N ASP A 51 32.29 26.56 22.81
CA ASP A 51 33.65 27.04 22.61
C ASP A 51 33.70 27.92 21.35
N ALA A 52 33.93 29.21 21.55
CA ALA A 52 33.96 30.20 20.47
C ALA A 52 35.07 29.91 19.43
N GLN A 53 36.18 29.30 19.85
CA GLN A 53 37.28 28.98 18.94
C GLN A 53 36.91 27.82 18.00
N LYS A 54 36.24 26.79 18.54
CA LYS A 54 35.76 25.66 17.75
C LYS A 54 34.65 26.06 16.79
N LEU A 55 33.70 26.90 17.23
CA LEU A 55 32.65 27.46 16.37
C LEU A 55 33.24 28.19 15.15
N LYS A 56 34.27 29.00 15.36
CA LYS A 56 34.96 29.72 14.28
C LYS A 56 35.71 28.77 13.33
N ALA A 57 36.27 27.69 13.85
CA ALA A 57 36.90 26.67 13.03
C ALA A 57 35.87 25.93 12.15
N TYR A 58 34.71 25.56 12.70
CA TYR A 58 33.64 24.92 11.95
C TYR A 58 33.00 25.82 10.90
N SER A 59 32.86 27.13 11.16
CA SER A 59 32.28 28.06 10.18
C SER A 59 33.12 28.24 8.91
N GLN A 60 34.39 27.84 8.92
CA GLN A 60 35.27 27.90 7.74
C GLN A 60 35.29 26.61 6.91
N GLN A 61 34.66 25.55 7.39
CA GLN A 61 34.58 24.28 6.67
C GLN A 61 33.49 24.34 5.60
N THR A 62 33.82 23.86 4.40
CA THR A 62 32.90 23.82 3.25
C THR A 62 31.64 23.02 3.51
N ASP A 63 31.75 21.97 4.33
CA ASP A 63 30.63 21.09 4.72
C ASP A 63 29.55 21.82 5.56
N PHE A 64 29.87 23.00 6.10
CA PHE A 64 29.01 23.80 6.98
C PHE A 64 28.63 25.16 6.37
N ASN A 65 28.87 25.38 5.08
CA ASN A 65 28.42 26.57 4.37
C ASN A 65 27.00 26.37 3.82
N TYR A 66 26.00 26.97 4.49
CA TYR A 66 24.58 26.88 4.13
C TYR A 66 24.12 28.00 3.18
N ASP A 67 24.99 28.97 2.87
CA ASP A 67 24.69 30.03 1.89
C ASP A 67 24.93 29.51 0.48
N GLN A 68 23.95 28.74 -0.01
CA GLN A 68 23.91 28.28 -1.39
C GLN A 68 23.36 29.39 -2.30
N ILE A 69 24.21 30.31 -2.73
CA ILE A 69 24.05 30.77 -4.11
C ILE A 69 24.81 29.74 -4.92
N ALA A 70 24.09 28.72 -5.41
CA ALA A 70 24.67 27.74 -6.31
C ALA A 70 25.38 28.51 -7.43
N PRO A 71 26.67 28.22 -7.72
CA PRO A 71 27.30 28.77 -8.92
C PRO A 71 26.38 28.46 -10.09
N VAL A 72 26.19 29.42 -11.01
CA VAL A 72 25.44 29.20 -12.24
C VAL A 72 26.19 28.10 -12.99
N ASP A 73 25.71 26.88 -12.80
CA ASP A 73 26.32 25.68 -13.34
C ASP A 73 25.97 25.67 -14.82
N ASP A 74 26.91 26.14 -15.65
CA ASP A 74 26.84 26.15 -17.12
C ASP A 74 26.87 24.72 -17.72
N SER A 75 26.41 23.74 -16.95
CA SER A 75 26.18 22.37 -17.37
C SER A 75 25.32 22.33 -18.63
N LEU A 76 25.78 21.55 -19.62
CA LEU A 76 25.05 21.28 -20.86
C LEU A 76 23.61 20.79 -20.59
N TRP A 77 23.38 20.18 -19.42
CA TRP A 77 22.06 19.76 -18.96
C TRP A 77 21.12 20.93 -18.66
N ASN A 78 21.61 21.98 -17.98
CA ASN A 78 20.83 23.18 -17.73
C ASN A 78 20.57 23.95 -19.03
N GLN A 79 21.56 24.01 -19.92
CA GLN A 79 21.41 24.63 -21.24
C GLN A 79 20.37 23.88 -22.10
N PHE A 80 20.37 22.55 -22.05
CA PHE A 80 19.38 21.71 -22.72
C PHE A 80 17.96 21.98 -22.21
N TRP A 81 17.74 21.94 -20.89
CA TRP A 81 16.41 22.19 -20.32
C TRP A 81 15.95 23.63 -20.55
N ALA A 82 16.84 24.63 -20.46
CA ALA A 82 16.52 26.01 -20.79
C ALA A 82 16.14 26.20 -22.27
N TRP A 83 16.83 25.52 -23.19
CA TRP A 83 16.43 25.46 -24.59
C TRP A 83 15.06 24.78 -24.76
N PHE A 84 14.84 23.63 -24.13
CA PHE A 84 13.59 22.86 -24.21
C PHE A 84 12.38 23.68 -23.76
N TRP A 85 12.45 24.31 -22.59
CA TRP A 85 11.35 25.13 -22.05
C TRP A 85 11.08 26.37 -22.90
N ARG A 86 12.10 26.95 -23.55
CA ARG A 86 11.95 28.06 -24.49
C ARG A 86 11.23 27.64 -25.77
N GLN A 87 11.52 26.45 -26.31
CA GLN A 87 10.76 25.91 -27.44
C GLN A 87 9.29 25.65 -27.04
N LEU A 88 9.07 25.06 -25.87
CA LEU A 88 7.72 24.76 -25.37
C LEU A 88 6.88 26.03 -25.13
N THR A 89 7.47 27.06 -24.53
CA THR A 89 6.78 28.34 -24.27
C THR A 89 6.60 29.19 -25.53
N GLY A 90 7.52 29.09 -26.52
CA GLY A 90 7.37 29.74 -27.83
C GLY A 90 6.13 29.27 -28.60
N ILE A 91 5.75 28.01 -28.44
CA ILE A 91 4.54 27.41 -29.05
C ILE A 91 3.24 27.96 -28.41
N THR A 92 3.31 28.60 -27.23
CA THR A 92 2.13 29.14 -26.54
C THR A 92 1.78 30.59 -26.91
N ARG A 93 2.62 31.28 -27.70
CA ARG A 93 2.50 32.74 -27.98
C ARG A 93 2.01 33.12 -29.38
N VAL A 94 1.41 32.20 -30.15
CA VAL A 94 0.85 32.51 -31.49
C VAL A 94 -0.69 32.40 -31.47
N ASN A 95 -1.34 33.39 -32.10
CA ASN A 95 -2.75 33.77 -31.96
C ASN A 95 -3.81 32.65 -32.16
N TYR A 96 -4.92 32.87 -31.45
CA TYR A 96 -6.12 32.07 -31.15
C TYR A 96 -6.84 31.25 -32.25
N SER A 97 -6.36 31.14 -33.49
CA SER A 97 -7.08 30.46 -34.58
C SER A 97 -6.72 28.97 -34.77
N ALA A 98 -5.67 28.45 -34.14
CA ALA A 98 -5.15 27.10 -34.43
C ALA A 98 -5.15 26.15 -33.21
N ASN A 99 -6.14 26.27 -32.33
CA ASN A 99 -6.19 25.51 -31.07
C ASN A 99 -6.27 23.99 -31.26
N PHE A 100 -6.88 23.48 -32.34
CA PHE A 100 -6.97 22.03 -32.58
C PHE A 100 -5.61 21.40 -32.90
N PHE A 101 -4.88 21.97 -33.86
CA PHE A 101 -3.55 21.48 -34.23
C PHE A 101 -2.55 21.57 -33.06
N ARG A 102 -2.69 22.58 -32.20
CA ARG A 102 -1.91 22.71 -30.96
C ARG A 102 -2.08 21.50 -30.04
N TYR A 103 -3.32 21.11 -29.73
CA TYR A 103 -3.56 19.97 -28.84
C TYR A 103 -3.16 18.64 -29.48
N VAL A 104 -3.33 18.49 -30.80
CA VAL A 104 -2.93 17.28 -31.53
C VAL A 104 -1.41 17.08 -31.48
N VAL A 105 -0.61 18.13 -31.68
CA VAL A 105 0.86 18.02 -31.64
C VAL A 105 1.35 17.72 -30.22
N ILE A 106 0.78 18.38 -29.20
CA ILE A 106 1.12 18.10 -27.80
C ILE A 106 0.71 16.68 -27.41
N SER A 107 -0.49 16.24 -27.77
CA SER A 107 -0.95 14.88 -27.49
C SER A 107 -0.11 13.83 -28.21
N ALA A 108 0.31 14.10 -29.46
CA ALA A 108 1.17 13.20 -30.23
C ALA A 108 2.56 13.09 -29.59
N PHE A 109 3.12 14.20 -29.11
CA PHE A 109 4.41 14.20 -28.41
C PHE A 109 4.33 13.46 -27.07
N ILE A 110 3.28 13.70 -26.27
CA ILE A 110 3.04 12.97 -25.02
C ILE A 110 2.88 11.47 -25.31
N ALA A 111 2.08 11.11 -26.32
CA ALA A 111 1.88 9.73 -26.73
C ALA A 111 3.19 9.07 -27.18
N LEU A 112 4.05 9.79 -27.90
CA LEU A 112 5.36 9.31 -28.31
C LEU A 112 6.28 9.05 -27.11
N VAL A 113 6.37 9.98 -26.16
CA VAL A 113 7.18 9.82 -24.95
C VAL A 113 6.68 8.62 -24.13
N VAL A 114 5.38 8.53 -23.92
CA VAL A 114 4.73 7.40 -23.23
C VAL A 114 5.04 6.08 -23.95
N PHE A 115 4.92 6.05 -25.27
CA PHE A 115 5.25 4.87 -26.09
C PHE A 115 6.72 4.45 -25.96
N VAL A 116 7.66 5.40 -25.98
CA VAL A 116 9.10 5.13 -25.85
C VAL A 116 9.42 4.60 -24.44
N VAL A 117 8.85 5.21 -23.40
CA VAL A 117 9.03 4.72 -22.02
C VAL A 117 8.51 3.28 -21.89
N PHE A 118 7.28 3.00 -22.34
CA PHE A 118 6.72 1.65 -22.29
C PHE A 118 7.54 0.63 -23.09
N LYS A 119 8.02 1.01 -24.28
CA LYS A 119 8.85 0.13 -25.12
C LYS A 119 10.21 -0.17 -24.48
N LEU A 120 10.78 0.78 -23.74
CA LEU A 120 12.08 0.62 -23.06
C LEU A 120 11.96 -0.12 -21.73
N THR A 121 10.87 0.06 -20.99
CA THR A 121 10.69 -0.57 -19.68
C THR A 121 10.04 -1.95 -19.74
N GLY A 122 9.52 -2.38 -20.90
CA GLY A 122 8.85 -3.68 -21.05
C GLY A 122 7.60 -3.82 -20.17
N VAL A 123 7.03 -2.69 -19.74
CA VAL A 123 5.88 -2.67 -18.82
C VAL A 123 4.62 -2.93 -19.63
N ASP A 124 4.08 -4.14 -19.49
CA ASP A 124 2.78 -4.49 -20.03
C ASP A 124 1.68 -3.64 -19.38
N PHE A 125 0.67 -3.25 -20.17
CA PHE A 125 -0.54 -2.52 -19.75
C PHE A 125 -1.26 -3.13 -18.53
N LYS A 126 -0.94 -4.38 -18.16
CA LYS A 126 -1.53 -5.16 -17.07
C LYS A 126 -1.25 -4.60 -15.67
N LEU A 127 -0.19 -3.80 -15.47
CA LEU A 127 0.09 -3.14 -14.17
C LEU A 127 -0.94 -2.07 -13.79
N PHE A 128 -1.68 -1.54 -14.77
CA PHE A 128 -2.70 -0.49 -14.56
C PHE A 128 -4.14 -1.03 -14.60
N MET A 129 -4.34 -2.32 -14.91
CA MET A 129 -5.65 -2.93 -15.02
C MET A 129 -6.01 -3.74 -13.78
N GLY A 130 -6.65 -3.05 -12.83
CA GLY A 130 -7.78 -3.55 -12.06
C GLY A 130 -7.55 -4.69 -11.07
N LYS A 131 -7.79 -4.41 -9.79
CA LYS A 131 -7.96 -5.42 -8.74
C LYS A 131 -8.86 -6.56 -9.22
N SER A 132 -8.39 -7.81 -9.10
CA SER A 132 -9.21 -8.99 -9.40
C SER A 132 -10.49 -8.93 -8.56
N LYS A 133 -11.64 -9.29 -9.15
CA LYS A 133 -12.87 -9.54 -8.39
C LYS A 133 -12.54 -10.51 -7.26
N SER A 134 -12.58 -10.03 -6.02
CA SER A 134 -12.55 -10.92 -4.86
C SER A 134 -13.86 -11.70 -4.86
N ILE A 135 -13.86 -12.89 -5.45
CA ILE A 135 -14.87 -13.88 -5.08
C ILE A 135 -14.51 -14.26 -3.66
N VAL A 136 -15.27 -13.71 -2.71
CA VAL A 136 -15.18 -14.07 -1.29
C VAL A 136 -15.72 -15.48 -1.16
N ILE A 137 -14.86 -16.47 -1.34
CA ILE A 137 -15.13 -17.81 -0.84
C ILE A 137 -14.97 -17.72 0.68
N PRO A 138 -15.96 -18.17 1.48
CA PRO A 138 -15.80 -18.29 2.91
C PRO A 138 -14.69 -19.29 3.16
N TYR A 139 -13.49 -18.80 3.48
CA TYR A 139 -12.39 -19.66 3.84
C TYR A 139 -12.68 -20.17 5.25
N ALA A 140 -13.05 -21.44 5.33
CA ALA A 140 -13.18 -22.16 6.59
C ALA A 140 -11.82 -22.11 7.30
N GLU A 141 -11.86 -21.80 8.59
CA GLU A 141 -10.76 -21.79 9.55
C GLU A 141 -10.20 -23.20 9.78
N SER A 142 -9.69 -23.85 8.73
CA SER A 142 -8.95 -25.13 8.82
C SER A 142 -7.47 -24.92 8.45
N SER A 143 -6.93 -23.74 8.76
CA SER A 143 -5.65 -23.24 8.22
C SER A 143 -4.40 -23.69 8.95
N ASP A 144 -4.52 -24.34 10.09
CA ASP A 144 -3.38 -24.52 10.98
C ASP A 144 -2.69 -25.88 10.79
N ASN A 145 -3.18 -26.72 9.88
CA ASN A 145 -2.54 -27.99 9.57
C ASN A 145 -2.40 -28.21 8.05
N ILE A 146 -1.24 -27.84 7.50
CA ILE A 146 -0.90 -28.14 6.11
C ILE A 146 -0.96 -29.65 5.79
N HIS A 147 -0.95 -30.53 6.80
CA HIS A 147 -0.99 -31.98 6.58
C HIS A 147 -2.37 -32.50 6.18
N GLU A 148 -3.46 -31.83 6.58
CA GLU A 148 -4.85 -32.29 6.37
C GLU A 148 -5.43 -31.86 5.02
N ILE A 149 -4.80 -30.90 4.34
CA ILE A 149 -5.28 -30.36 3.06
C ILE A 149 -4.96 -31.34 1.92
N ASP A 150 -5.99 -31.69 1.14
CA ASP A 150 -5.86 -32.30 -0.19
C ASP A 150 -5.51 -31.21 -1.21
N PHE A 151 -4.22 -30.91 -1.32
CA PHE A 151 -3.73 -29.85 -2.20
C PHE A 151 -4.07 -30.08 -3.66
N SER A 152 -4.13 -31.32 -4.15
CA SER A 152 -4.51 -31.60 -5.54
C SER A 152 -5.89 -31.05 -5.85
N THR A 153 -6.88 -31.48 -5.05
CA THR A 153 -8.28 -31.10 -5.25
C THR A 153 -8.48 -29.60 -5.06
N GLU A 154 -7.90 -29.01 -4.01
CA GLU A 154 -8.07 -27.59 -3.70
C GLU A 154 -7.42 -26.67 -4.73
N ILE A 155 -6.23 -27.03 -5.24
CA ILE A 155 -5.55 -26.27 -6.30
C ILE A 155 -6.39 -26.32 -7.59
N ASP A 156 -6.90 -27.49 -7.97
CA ASP A 156 -7.71 -27.64 -9.17
C ASP A 156 -9.02 -26.85 -9.08
N GLN A 157 -9.69 -26.87 -7.93
CA GLN A 157 -10.88 -26.05 -7.68
C GLN A 157 -10.58 -24.55 -7.77
N ALA A 158 -9.46 -24.09 -7.20
CA ALA A 158 -9.05 -22.69 -7.28
C ALA A 158 -8.75 -22.28 -8.73
N ILE A 159 -8.16 -23.16 -9.54
CA ILE A 159 -7.90 -22.90 -10.96
C ILE A 159 -9.20 -22.86 -11.77
N GLN A 160 -10.11 -23.81 -11.56
CA GLN A 160 -11.40 -23.90 -12.26
C GLN A 160 -12.30 -22.68 -11.95
N SER A 161 -12.24 -22.17 -10.73
CA SER A 161 -12.94 -20.95 -10.32
C SER A 161 -12.23 -19.65 -10.74
N ALA A 162 -11.14 -19.74 -11.50
CA ALA A 162 -10.27 -18.62 -11.89
C ALA A 162 -9.73 -17.80 -10.70
N ASN A 163 -9.67 -18.41 -9.51
CA ASN A 163 -9.08 -17.81 -8.31
C ASN A 163 -7.58 -18.14 -8.26
N TYR A 164 -6.84 -17.52 -9.16
CA TYR A 164 -5.40 -17.74 -9.31
C TYR A 164 -4.60 -17.31 -8.07
N ARG A 165 -5.07 -16.30 -7.31
CA ARG A 165 -4.45 -15.87 -6.05
C ARG A 165 -4.54 -16.98 -4.99
N LEU A 166 -5.69 -17.64 -4.86
CA LEU A 166 -5.86 -18.79 -3.98
C LEU A 166 -5.02 -19.98 -4.45
N ALA A 167 -5.02 -20.27 -5.76
CA ALA A 167 -4.20 -21.34 -6.32
C ALA A 167 -2.71 -21.16 -5.99
N VAL A 168 -2.16 -19.95 -6.15
CA VAL A 168 -0.77 -19.64 -5.79
C VAL A 168 -0.50 -19.86 -4.29
N ARG A 169 -1.43 -19.46 -3.41
CA ARG A 169 -1.30 -19.72 -1.97
C ARG A 169 -1.23 -21.22 -1.66
N LEU A 170 -2.14 -22.00 -2.25
CA LEU A 170 -2.18 -23.45 -2.04
C LEU A 170 -0.92 -24.14 -2.58
N MET A 171 -0.41 -23.72 -3.73
CA MET A 171 0.85 -24.21 -4.31
C MET A 171 2.07 -23.87 -3.43
N TYR A 172 2.07 -22.70 -2.80
CA TYR A 172 3.12 -22.31 -1.84
C TYR A 172 3.08 -23.19 -0.59
N LEU A 173 1.89 -23.40 0.00
CA LEU A 173 1.73 -24.29 1.15
C LEU A 173 2.09 -25.75 0.83
N LEU A 174 1.76 -26.23 -0.38
CA LEU A 174 2.20 -27.55 -0.86
C LEU A 174 3.73 -27.65 -0.93
N SER A 175 4.41 -26.58 -1.36
CA SER A 175 5.87 -26.54 -1.45
C SER A 175 6.51 -26.59 -0.05
N LEU A 176 5.94 -25.85 0.93
CA LEU A 176 6.34 -25.96 2.34
C LEU A 176 6.13 -27.38 2.89
N LYS A 177 4.98 -28.01 2.60
CA LYS A 177 4.72 -29.41 3.00
C LYS A 177 5.76 -30.38 2.46
N LYS A 178 6.13 -30.23 1.17
CA LYS A 178 7.15 -31.06 0.53
C LYS A 178 8.54 -30.85 1.14
N LEU A 179 8.93 -29.60 1.36
CA LEU A 179 10.20 -29.27 2.03
C LEU A 179 10.25 -29.89 3.44
N ASN A 180 9.16 -29.78 4.19
CA ASN A 180 9.06 -30.36 5.53
C ASN A 180 9.12 -31.90 5.50
N SER A 181 8.45 -32.55 4.54
CA SER A 181 8.52 -34.01 4.39
C SER A 181 9.89 -34.54 3.99
N LYS A 182 10.77 -33.67 3.51
CA LYS A 182 12.16 -33.98 3.17
C LYS A 182 13.16 -33.53 4.25
N ASP A 183 12.66 -33.12 5.41
CA ASP A 183 13.45 -32.58 6.53
C ASP A 183 14.34 -31.38 6.12
N LEU A 184 13.97 -30.66 5.05
CA LEU A 184 14.71 -29.48 4.57
C LEU A 184 14.33 -28.21 5.34
N ILE A 185 13.16 -28.21 5.96
CA ILE A 185 12.65 -27.18 6.87
C ILE A 185 11.92 -27.87 8.00
N ASN A 186 11.73 -27.17 9.12
CA ASN A 186 10.83 -27.57 10.20
C ASN A 186 9.61 -26.64 10.20
N TRP A 187 8.49 -27.12 9.66
CA TRP A 187 7.28 -26.33 9.49
C TRP A 187 6.60 -25.99 10.83
N GLN A 188 6.28 -24.72 11.01
CA GLN A 188 5.57 -24.17 12.17
C GLN A 188 4.70 -22.98 11.75
N PRO A 189 3.41 -22.91 12.12
CA PRO A 189 2.51 -21.86 11.64
C PRO A 189 2.96 -20.44 12.02
N GLU A 190 3.71 -20.27 13.11
CA GLU A 190 4.25 -19.01 13.60
C GLU A 190 5.51 -18.52 12.88
N LYS A 191 6.14 -19.35 12.03
CA LYS A 191 7.38 -18.98 11.31
C LYS A 191 7.08 -18.08 10.11
N THR A 192 7.98 -17.12 9.88
CA THR A 192 7.94 -16.27 8.68
C THR A 192 8.47 -17.00 7.45
N ASN A 193 8.03 -16.59 6.26
CA ASN A 193 8.52 -17.13 4.99
C ASN A 193 10.05 -17.05 4.87
N GLN A 194 10.64 -15.94 5.31
CA GLN A 194 12.07 -15.71 5.31
C GLN A 194 12.83 -16.66 6.24
N THR A 195 12.19 -17.13 7.32
CA THR A 195 12.76 -18.17 8.17
C THR A 195 12.86 -19.51 7.43
N TYR A 196 11.84 -19.91 6.67
CA TYR A 196 11.90 -21.12 5.86
C TYR A 196 12.99 -21.08 4.79
N ILE A 197 13.17 -19.94 4.10
CA ILE A 197 14.27 -19.78 3.14
C ILE A 197 15.63 -20.01 3.82
N ARG A 198 15.83 -19.50 5.03
CA ARG A 198 17.11 -19.62 5.75
C ARG A 198 17.39 -21.03 6.28
N GLU A 199 16.36 -21.85 6.48
CA GLU A 199 16.52 -23.25 6.91
C GLU A 199 17.04 -24.16 5.79
N ILE A 200 16.77 -23.81 4.53
CA ILE A 200 17.22 -24.60 3.38
C ILE A 200 18.75 -24.48 3.23
N ALA A 201 19.45 -25.58 3.49
CA ALA A 201 20.91 -25.65 3.43
C ALA A 201 21.48 -25.62 2.00
N ASP A 202 20.79 -26.25 1.05
CA ASP A 202 21.20 -26.31 -0.37
C ASP A 202 21.06 -24.92 -1.03
N PRO A 203 22.16 -24.28 -1.48
CA PRO A 203 22.10 -22.93 -2.04
C PRO A 203 21.22 -22.81 -3.28
N GLN A 204 21.21 -23.82 -4.16
CA GLN A 204 20.42 -23.79 -5.38
C GLN A 204 18.92 -23.91 -5.06
N LYS A 205 18.55 -24.85 -4.17
CA LYS A 205 17.16 -24.98 -3.73
C LYS A 205 16.69 -23.75 -2.98
N ARG A 206 17.56 -23.15 -2.15
CA ARG A 206 17.25 -21.93 -1.41
C ARG A 206 16.98 -20.76 -2.36
N GLU A 207 17.79 -20.59 -3.39
CA GLU A 207 17.60 -19.55 -4.41
C GLU A 207 16.27 -19.75 -5.17
N GLN A 208 16.01 -20.98 -5.64
CA GLN A 208 14.75 -21.31 -6.31
C GLN A 208 13.54 -21.06 -5.40
N PHE A 209 13.59 -21.52 -4.15
CA PHE A 209 12.50 -21.30 -3.20
C PHE A 209 12.31 -19.82 -2.87
N SER A 210 13.40 -19.05 -2.75
CA SER A 210 13.34 -17.60 -2.54
C SER A 210 12.57 -16.90 -3.65
N LEU A 211 12.78 -17.28 -4.92
CA LEU A 211 12.03 -16.73 -6.05
C LEU A 211 10.53 -17.03 -5.94
N LEU A 212 10.17 -18.26 -5.57
CA LEU A 212 8.78 -18.67 -5.35
C LEU A 212 8.13 -17.90 -4.19
N THR A 213 8.84 -17.75 -3.08
CA THR A 213 8.39 -16.97 -1.92
C THR A 213 8.13 -15.52 -2.31
N THR A 214 9.02 -14.89 -3.06
CA THR A 214 8.84 -13.52 -3.53
C THR A 214 7.60 -13.38 -4.41
N GLN A 215 7.39 -14.30 -5.37
CA GLN A 215 6.18 -14.33 -6.20
C GLN A 215 4.92 -14.47 -5.34
N PHE A 216 4.93 -15.40 -4.38
CA PHE A 216 3.83 -15.59 -3.43
C PHE A 216 3.57 -14.33 -2.61
N GLU A 217 4.60 -13.69 -2.06
CA GLU A 217 4.43 -12.50 -1.21
C GLU A 217 3.82 -11.33 -1.99
N TYR A 218 4.26 -11.11 -3.23
CA TYR A 218 3.64 -10.11 -4.09
C TYR A 218 2.18 -10.48 -4.40
N ILE A 219 1.90 -11.67 -4.93
CA ILE A 219 0.54 -12.05 -5.34
C ILE A 219 -0.42 -12.08 -4.15
N TRP A 220 0.04 -12.59 -3.01
CA TRP A 220 -0.80 -12.79 -1.84
C TRP A 220 -0.90 -11.55 -0.95
N TYR A 221 0.21 -10.94 -0.51
CA TYR A 221 0.16 -9.79 0.39
C TYR A 221 0.15 -8.45 -0.34
N GLY A 222 0.77 -8.38 -1.52
CA GLY A 222 0.79 -7.17 -2.35
C GLY A 222 -0.48 -6.94 -3.18
N GLU A 223 -1.45 -7.85 -3.12
CA GLU A 223 -2.70 -7.82 -3.90
C GLU A 223 -2.49 -7.67 -5.42
N PHE A 224 -1.37 -8.18 -5.94
CA PHE A 224 -1.08 -8.10 -7.36
C PHE A 224 -2.08 -8.93 -8.17
N PHE A 225 -2.67 -8.31 -9.19
CA PHE A 225 -3.53 -9.00 -10.13
C PHE A 225 -2.71 -10.02 -10.92
N ILE A 226 -3.20 -11.25 -11.00
CA ILE A 226 -2.60 -12.31 -11.82
C ILE A 226 -3.68 -12.88 -12.73
N ASP A 227 -3.42 -12.85 -14.03
CA ASP A 227 -4.28 -13.44 -15.04
C ASP A 227 -3.88 -14.89 -15.33
N GLN A 228 -4.66 -15.56 -16.18
CA GLN A 228 -4.43 -16.96 -16.53
C GLN A 228 -3.07 -17.19 -17.20
N GLU A 229 -2.60 -16.25 -18.01
CA GLU A 229 -1.34 -16.38 -18.75
C GLU A 229 -0.14 -16.31 -17.81
N ASN A 230 -0.11 -15.29 -16.96
CA ASN A 230 0.91 -15.13 -15.93
C ASN A 230 0.83 -16.25 -14.89
N PHE A 231 -0.38 -16.69 -14.54
CA PHE A 231 -0.58 -17.84 -13.66
C PHE A 231 0.05 -19.11 -14.21
N LYS A 232 -0.03 -19.39 -15.52
CA LYS A 232 0.64 -20.57 -16.11
C LYS A 232 2.15 -20.54 -15.88
N GLN A 233 2.77 -19.36 -16.00
CA GLN A 233 4.21 -19.21 -15.77
C GLN A 233 4.55 -19.48 -14.29
N VAL A 234 3.81 -18.87 -13.37
CA VAL A 234 3.96 -19.10 -11.93
C VAL A 234 3.77 -20.59 -11.60
N LYS A 235 2.70 -21.19 -12.11
CA LYS A 235 2.41 -22.61 -11.92
C LYS A 235 3.58 -23.49 -12.35
N ASN A 236 4.14 -23.21 -13.54
CA ASN A 236 5.29 -23.96 -14.04
C ASN A 236 6.52 -23.83 -13.13
N SER A 237 6.81 -22.65 -12.56
CA SER A 237 7.92 -22.47 -11.61
C SER A 237 7.75 -23.31 -10.35
N TYR A 238 6.52 -23.34 -9.79
CA TYR A 238 6.21 -24.19 -8.64
C TYR A 238 6.29 -25.68 -8.98
N ASP A 239 5.78 -26.11 -10.14
CA ASP A 239 5.83 -27.50 -10.58
C ASP A 239 7.27 -27.97 -10.80
N GLN A 240 8.12 -27.13 -11.41
CA GLN A 240 9.54 -27.41 -11.60
C GLN A 240 10.28 -27.59 -10.27
N PHE A 241 10.10 -26.66 -9.34
CA PHE A 241 10.68 -26.77 -8.00
C PHE A 241 10.21 -28.04 -7.28
N ASN A 242 8.91 -28.30 -7.31
CA ASN A 242 8.29 -29.46 -6.64
C ASN A 242 8.65 -30.81 -7.27
N THR A 243 9.00 -30.85 -8.56
CA THR A 243 9.47 -32.04 -9.27
C THR A 243 10.96 -32.27 -9.03
N GLY A 244 11.77 -31.20 -8.96
CA GLY A 244 13.17 -31.26 -8.52
C GLY A 244 13.34 -31.66 -7.05
N MET A 245 12.22 -31.70 -6.31
CA MET A 245 12.10 -32.27 -4.98
C MET A 245 11.54 -33.70 -4.98
N LEU A 246 11.58 -34.47 -6.08
CA LEU A 246 11.42 -35.93 -6.02
C LEU A 246 12.81 -36.56 -5.94
#